data_AF-A0A0E3P531-F1
#
_entry.id   AF-A0A0E3P531-F1
#
_cell.length_a   1.000
_cell.length_b   1.000
_cell.length_c   1.000
_cell.angle_alpha   90.00
_cell.angle_beta   90.00
_cell.angle_gamma   90.00
#
_symmetry.space_group_name_H-M   'P 1'
#
loop_
_entity.id
_entity.type
_entity.pdbx_description
1 polymer ?
#
loop_
_entity_poly.entity_id
_entity_poly.type
_entity_poly.pdbx_seq_one_letter_code
_entity_poly.pdbx_strand_id
1 'polypeptide(L)'
;MEYKYDLNEKTLYIDENRIPAYSLEKNEIGNCTSCDSILVSLSYHAFGETIAVITKCTSCGAFYANIYDSDWNWMGEVLITLLPIPIPISNPVVDSWEELKAVPIKKLEAVFSKGEIEALFARAKDKTPVRQYLYRARKKYELFEEIFDLRLEL
;
A
#
# COMPACT_ATOMS: atom_id res chain seq x y z
N MET A 1 -24.10 15.10 1.69
CA MET A 1 -23.37 14.07 2.46
C MET A 1 -22.30 13.52 1.55
N GLU A 2 -21.05 13.72 1.92
CA GLU A 2 -19.90 13.34 1.10
C GLU A 2 -19.32 12.02 1.61
N TYR A 3 -19.14 11.06 0.70
CA TYR A 3 -18.58 9.74 1.02
C TYR A 3 -17.16 9.66 0.48
N LYS A 4 -16.20 9.55 1.40
CA LYS A 4 -14.78 9.36 1.09
C LYS A 4 -14.30 8.01 1.61
N TYR A 5 -13.35 7.39 0.92
CA TYR A 5 -12.83 6.10 1.34
C TYR A 5 -11.32 6.03 1.28
N ASP A 6 -10.71 5.53 2.36
CA ASP A 6 -9.29 5.22 2.43
C ASP A 6 -9.04 3.76 2.02
N LEU A 7 -8.35 3.57 0.91
CA LEU A 7 -8.00 2.23 0.42
C LEU A 7 -6.95 1.52 1.28
N ASN A 8 -6.09 2.24 2.00
CA ASN A 8 -5.03 1.66 2.82
C ASN A 8 -5.60 1.24 4.17
N GLU A 9 -6.28 2.16 4.85
CA GLU A 9 -6.87 1.91 6.17
C GLU A 9 -8.20 1.13 6.11
N LYS A 10 -8.74 0.90 4.92
CA LYS A 10 -10.08 0.31 4.71
C LYS A 10 -11.13 1.01 5.55
N THR A 11 -11.12 2.34 5.49
CA THR A 11 -11.93 3.19 6.36
C THR A 11 -12.83 4.09 5.52
N LEU A 12 -14.12 4.07 5.84
CA LEU A 12 -15.13 4.93 5.24
C LEU A 12 -15.25 6.23 6.04
N TYR A 13 -15.34 7.34 5.33
CA TYR A 13 -15.59 8.66 5.90
C TYR A 13 -16.90 9.18 5.36
N ILE A 14 -17.83 9.49 6.26
CA ILE A 14 -19.11 10.15 5.94
C ILE A 14 -19.09 11.50 6.63
N ASP A 15 -18.96 12.56 5.84
CA ASP A 15 -18.66 13.91 6.32
C ASP A 15 -17.41 13.90 7.23
N GLU A 16 -17.54 14.15 8.54
CA GLU A 16 -16.41 14.10 9.51
C GLU A 16 -16.30 12.77 10.27
N ASN A 17 -17.23 11.83 10.06
CA ASN A 17 -17.25 10.58 10.81
C ASN A 17 -16.33 9.54 10.17
N ARG A 18 -15.35 9.05 10.95
CA ARG A 18 -14.45 7.95 10.57
C ARG A 18 -15.06 6.62 10.98
N ILE A 19 -15.31 5.75 9.99
CA ILE A 19 -16.02 4.48 10.18
C ILE A 19 -15.11 3.34 9.69
N PRO A 20 -14.38 2.66 10.60
CA PRO A 20 -13.51 1.55 10.21
C PRO A 20 -14.32 0.37 9.69
N ALA A 21 -13.70 -0.46 8.85
CA ALA A 21 -14.31 -1.70 8.40
C ALA A 21 -14.40 -2.71 9.55
N TYR A 22 -15.55 -3.38 9.68
CA TYR A 22 -15.70 -4.54 10.58
C TYR A 22 -15.49 -5.89 9.86
N SER A 23 -15.58 -5.91 8.52
CA SER A 23 -15.30 -7.08 7.69
C SER A 23 -14.67 -6.66 6.36
N LEU A 24 -13.82 -7.54 5.81
CA LEU A 24 -13.14 -7.40 4.51
C LEU A 24 -13.46 -8.57 3.55
N GLU A 25 -14.57 -9.27 3.80
CA GLU A 25 -14.99 -10.36 2.93
C GLU A 25 -15.25 -9.87 1.50
N LYS A 26 -15.02 -10.76 0.53
CA LYS A 26 -15.22 -10.48 -0.89
C LYS A 26 -16.43 -11.26 -1.38
N ASN A 27 -17.52 -10.55 -1.60
CA ASN A 27 -18.77 -11.08 -2.11
C ASN A 27 -19.16 -10.28 -3.36
N GLU A 28 -19.86 -10.94 -4.27
CA GLU A 28 -20.60 -10.27 -5.32
C GLU A 28 -21.80 -9.56 -4.70
N ILE A 29 -21.90 -8.24 -4.94
CA ILE A 29 -22.92 -7.39 -4.30
C ILE A 29 -24.04 -7.02 -5.27
N GLY A 30 -23.73 -6.93 -6.57
CA GLY A 30 -24.68 -6.56 -7.60
C GLY A 30 -23.97 -6.04 -8.85
N ASN A 31 -24.67 -5.23 -9.64
CA ASN A 31 -24.17 -4.71 -10.91
C ASN A 31 -23.82 -3.22 -10.79
N CYS A 32 -22.77 -2.82 -11.50
CA CYS A 32 -22.31 -1.44 -11.57
C CYS A 32 -23.29 -0.59 -12.39
N THR A 33 -23.78 0.49 -11.82
CA THR A 33 -24.68 1.43 -12.53
C THR A 33 -24.07 2.09 -13.76
N SER A 34 -22.73 2.19 -13.85
CA SER A 34 -22.06 2.80 -14.99
C SER A 34 -21.82 1.86 -16.17
N CYS A 35 -21.63 0.55 -15.93
CA CYS A 35 -21.20 -0.38 -17.00
C CYS A 35 -21.80 -1.79 -16.90
N ASP A 36 -22.77 -2.00 -16.00
CA ASP A 36 -23.51 -3.24 -15.75
C ASP A 36 -22.66 -4.48 -15.40
N SER A 37 -21.37 -4.28 -15.15
CA SER A 37 -20.46 -5.34 -14.73
C SER A 37 -20.51 -5.55 -13.23
N ILE A 38 -20.05 -6.72 -12.78
CA ILE A 38 -20.12 -7.15 -11.37
C ILE A 38 -19.40 -6.16 -10.44
N LEU A 39 -20.08 -5.81 -9.35
CA LEU A 39 -19.54 -5.13 -8.16
C LEU A 39 -19.13 -6.18 -7.12
N VAL A 40 -17.90 -6.06 -6.64
CA VAL A 40 -17.36 -6.93 -5.58
C VAL A 40 -17.09 -6.10 -4.34
N SER A 41 -17.43 -6.62 -3.15
CA SER A 41 -17.15 -5.96 -1.88
C SER A 41 -15.66 -5.88 -1.58
N LEU A 42 -15.28 -4.76 -0.96
CA LEU A 42 -13.95 -4.48 -0.44
C LEU A 42 -13.96 -4.43 1.09
N SER A 43 -15.01 -3.85 1.68
CA SER A 43 -15.17 -3.74 3.13
C SER A 43 -16.61 -3.45 3.54
N TYR A 44 -16.94 -3.79 4.78
CA TYR A 44 -18.24 -3.59 5.39
C TYR A 44 -18.12 -2.68 6.61
N HIS A 45 -19.05 -1.75 6.75
CA HIS A 45 -19.03 -0.69 7.75
C HIS A 45 -20.41 -0.56 8.41
N ALA A 46 -20.44 -0.37 9.73
CA ALA A 46 -21.66 -0.08 10.46
C ALA A 46 -21.75 1.42 10.72
N PHE A 47 -22.86 2.05 10.33
CA PHE A 47 -23.12 3.47 10.54
C PHE A 47 -24.53 3.67 11.10
N GLY A 48 -24.63 3.85 12.41
CA GLY A 48 -25.93 3.84 13.10
C GLY A 48 -26.63 2.49 12.90
N GLU A 49 -27.87 2.52 12.39
CA GLU A 49 -28.67 1.33 12.08
C GLU A 49 -28.49 0.84 10.62
N THR A 50 -27.57 1.45 9.87
CA THR A 50 -27.32 1.11 8.46
C THR A 50 -25.99 0.40 8.29
N ILE A 51 -25.92 -0.43 7.26
CA ILE A 51 -24.72 -1.13 6.82
C ILE A 51 -24.27 -0.51 5.49
N ALA A 52 -23.03 -0.06 5.43
CA ALA A 52 -22.42 0.42 4.20
C ALA A 52 -21.39 -0.60 3.69
N VAL A 53 -21.58 -1.08 2.47
CA VAL A 53 -20.66 -2.00 1.78
C VAL A 53 -19.93 -1.24 0.70
N ILE A 54 -18.61 -1.13 0.85
CA ILE A 54 -17.76 -0.50 -0.15
C ILE A 54 -17.49 -1.53 -1.22
N THR A 55 -17.80 -1.19 -2.47
CA THR A 55 -17.63 -2.07 -3.62
C THR A 55 -16.75 -1.45 -4.68
N LYS A 56 -16.16 -2.31 -5.50
CA LYS A 56 -15.43 -1.92 -6.72
C LYS A 56 -15.99 -2.67 -7.91
N CYS A 57 -16.25 -1.95 -8.99
CA CYS A 57 -16.59 -2.55 -10.27
C CYS A 57 -15.38 -3.28 -10.87
N THR A 58 -15.60 -4.53 -11.26
CA THR A 58 -14.57 -5.39 -11.88
C THR A 58 -14.14 -4.92 -13.27
N SER A 59 -14.99 -4.18 -13.99
CA SER A 59 -14.70 -3.68 -15.34
C SER A 59 -14.21 -2.22 -15.35
N CYS A 60 -15.05 -1.25 -14.96
CA CYS A 60 -14.69 0.17 -15.04
C CYS A 60 -13.89 0.68 -13.83
N GLY A 61 -13.76 -0.12 -12.76
CA GLY A 61 -13.01 0.25 -11.56
C GLY A 61 -13.66 1.31 -10.66
N ALA A 62 -14.88 1.77 -10.98
CA ALA A 62 -15.63 2.71 -10.13
C ALA A 62 -15.92 2.11 -8.74
N PHE A 63 -15.99 2.99 -7.73
CA PHE A 63 -16.21 2.63 -6.33
C PHE A 63 -17.54 3.17 -5.83
N TYR A 64 -18.29 2.34 -5.13
CA TYR A 64 -19.61 2.71 -4.59
C TYR A 64 -19.74 2.28 -3.13
N ALA A 65 -20.53 3.03 -2.36
CA ALA A 65 -21.06 2.61 -1.09
C ALA A 65 -22.47 2.10 -1.34
N ASN A 66 -22.69 0.80 -1.18
CA ASN A 66 -24.02 0.19 -1.19
C ASN A 66 -24.56 0.19 0.22
N ILE A 67 -25.71 0.84 0.43
CA ILE A 67 -26.30 1.10 1.74
C ILE A 67 -27.46 0.14 1.96
N TYR A 68 -27.46 -0.51 3.10
CA TYR A 68 -28.49 -1.44 3.54
C TYR A 68 -29.01 -1.03 4.92
N ASP A 69 -30.23 -1.44 5.24
CA ASP A 69 -30.73 -1.42 6.61
C ASP A 69 -30.13 -2.57 7.45
N SER A 70 -30.53 -2.67 8.72
CA SER A 70 -30.07 -3.72 9.64
C SER A 70 -30.49 -5.13 9.22
N ASP A 71 -31.53 -5.26 8.39
CA ASP A 71 -32.07 -6.52 7.88
C ASP A 71 -31.50 -6.88 6.50
N TRP A 72 -30.46 -6.17 6.05
CA TRP A 72 -29.82 -6.32 4.74
C TRP A 72 -30.72 -6.02 3.53
N ASN A 73 -31.77 -5.23 3.70
CA ASN A 73 -32.51 -4.70 2.56
C ASN A 73 -31.75 -3.52 1.95
N TRP A 74 -31.59 -3.54 0.63
CA TRP A 74 -30.89 -2.48 -0.10
C TRP A 74 -31.70 -1.19 -0.06
N MET A 75 -31.08 -0.10 0.39
CA MET A 75 -31.69 1.23 0.48
C MET A 75 -31.20 2.18 -0.61
N GLY A 76 -30.02 1.93 -1.17
CA GLY A 76 -29.46 2.77 -2.24
C GLY A 76 -27.95 2.61 -2.40
N GLU A 77 -27.40 3.38 -3.34
CA GLU A 77 -25.95 3.43 -3.58
C GLU A 77 -25.45 4.87 -3.73
N VAL A 78 -24.19 5.09 -3.39
CA VAL A 78 -23.53 6.39 -3.51
C VAL A 78 -22.15 6.19 -4.14
N LEU A 79 -21.79 7.01 -5.13
CA LEU A 79 -20.45 7.03 -5.70
C LEU A 79 -19.43 7.54 -4.66
N ILE A 80 -18.32 6.84 -4.50
CA ILE A 80 -17.30 7.17 -3.51
C ILE A 80 -16.15 7.94 -4.15
N THR A 81 -15.67 8.97 -3.45
CA THR A 81 -14.39 9.59 -3.76
C THR A 81 -13.27 8.93 -2.94
N LEU A 82 -12.22 8.45 -3.61
CA LEU A 82 -11.08 7.88 -2.89
C LEU A 82 -10.25 8.99 -2.27
N LEU A 83 -9.82 8.79 -1.01
CA LEU A 83 -8.76 9.60 -0.45
C LEU A 83 -7.47 9.36 -1.25
N PRO A 84 -6.66 10.41 -1.50
CA PRO A 84 -5.41 10.25 -2.20
C PRO A 84 -4.55 9.22 -1.47
N ILE A 85 -4.14 8.18 -2.19
CA ILE A 85 -3.16 7.23 -1.69
C ILE A 85 -1.89 8.05 -1.43
N PRO A 86 -1.30 8.02 -0.23
CA PRO A 86 0.02 8.61 -0.01
C PRO A 86 0.99 7.91 -0.96
N ILE A 87 1.39 8.58 -2.03
CA ILE A 87 2.54 8.16 -2.82
C ILE A 87 3.73 8.40 -1.90
N PRO A 88 4.56 7.40 -1.59
CA PRO A 88 5.81 7.64 -0.89
C PRO A 88 6.59 8.68 -1.70
N ILE A 89 6.72 9.89 -1.17
CA ILE A 89 7.44 10.99 -1.84
C ILE A 89 8.96 10.70 -1.87
N SER A 90 9.39 9.68 -1.13
CA SER A 90 10.77 9.20 -1.05
C SER A 90 10.82 7.69 -1.02
N ASN A 91 11.84 7.14 -1.68
CA ASN A 91 12.20 5.72 -1.56
C ASN A 91 12.53 5.40 -0.08
N PRO A 92 12.13 4.22 0.43
CA PRO A 92 12.57 3.77 1.74
C PRO A 92 14.09 3.79 1.84
N VAL A 93 14.60 4.35 2.94
CA VAL A 93 16.02 4.47 3.22
C VAL A 93 16.47 3.27 4.03
N VAL A 94 17.62 2.71 3.68
CA VAL A 94 18.33 1.65 4.41
C VAL A 94 19.59 2.27 4.99
N ASP A 95 19.57 2.56 6.29
CA ASP A 95 20.69 3.18 7.01
C ASP A 95 21.23 2.31 8.16
N SER A 96 20.53 1.21 8.46
CA SER A 96 20.86 0.32 9.58
C SER A 96 21.23 -1.10 9.13
N TRP A 97 21.86 -1.84 10.06
CA TRP A 97 22.19 -3.25 9.87
C TRP A 97 20.94 -4.12 9.66
N GLU A 98 19.90 -3.89 10.46
CA GLU A 98 18.65 -4.61 10.44
C GLU A 98 17.93 -4.44 9.09
N GLU A 99 17.87 -3.22 8.59
CA GLU A 99 17.27 -2.90 7.29
C GLU A 99 18.08 -3.49 6.14
N LEU A 100 19.41 -3.38 6.18
CA LEU A 100 20.26 -3.96 5.15
C LEU A 100 20.13 -5.48 5.09
N LYS A 101 19.96 -6.13 6.25
CA LYS A 101 19.73 -7.57 6.34
C LYS A 101 18.36 -7.98 5.81
N ALA A 102 17.36 -7.10 5.88
CA ALA A 102 16.03 -7.35 5.34
C ALA A 102 16.00 -7.27 3.80
N VAL A 103 16.98 -6.59 3.18
CA VAL A 103 17.12 -6.58 1.71
C VAL A 103 17.45 -7.99 1.20
N PRO A 104 16.66 -8.55 0.27
CA PRO A 104 16.97 -9.84 -0.32
C PRO A 104 18.36 -9.84 -0.96
N ILE A 105 19.20 -10.81 -0.62
CA ILE A 105 20.60 -10.86 -1.07
C ILE A 105 20.73 -10.79 -2.61
N LYS A 106 19.79 -11.38 -3.35
CA LYS A 106 19.76 -11.34 -4.81
C LYS A 106 19.63 -9.92 -5.38
N LYS A 107 18.95 -9.00 -4.68
CA LYS A 107 18.89 -7.59 -5.08
C LYS A 107 20.28 -6.94 -4.96
N LEU A 108 20.99 -7.24 -3.87
CA LEU A 108 22.33 -6.73 -3.66
C LEU A 108 23.32 -7.29 -4.70
N GLU A 109 23.27 -8.60 -4.96
CA GLU A 109 24.12 -9.27 -5.95
C GLU A 109 23.90 -8.78 -7.40
N ALA A 110 22.73 -8.23 -7.71
CA ALA A 110 22.44 -7.65 -9.02
C ALA A 110 23.26 -6.38 -9.32
N VAL A 111 23.70 -5.65 -8.28
CA VAL A 111 24.38 -4.35 -8.42
C VAL A 111 25.79 -4.38 -7.84
N PHE A 112 25.96 -5.07 -6.71
CA PHE A 112 27.19 -5.12 -5.94
C PHE A 112 27.89 -6.46 -6.13
N SER A 113 29.22 -6.40 -6.23
CA SER A 113 30.08 -7.57 -6.13
C SER A 113 30.14 -8.07 -4.69
N LYS A 114 30.54 -9.33 -4.51
CA LYS A 114 30.68 -9.95 -3.18
C LYS A 114 31.49 -9.09 -2.19
N GLY A 115 32.63 -8.55 -2.61
CA GLY A 115 33.49 -7.71 -1.75
C GLY A 115 32.83 -6.36 -1.37
N GLU A 116 32.00 -5.81 -2.26
CA GLU A 116 31.21 -4.61 -1.98
C GLU A 116 30.10 -4.91 -0.98
N ILE A 117 29.38 -6.03 -1.13
CA ILE A 117 28.36 -6.49 -0.18
C ILE A 117 28.97 -6.70 1.20
N GLU A 118 30.10 -7.40 1.29
CA GLU A 118 30.81 -7.59 2.57
C GLU A 118 31.20 -6.26 3.22
N ALA A 119 31.63 -5.27 2.43
CA ALA A 119 31.97 -3.94 2.93
C ALA A 119 30.74 -3.15 3.42
N LEU A 120 29.59 -3.27 2.74
CA LEU A 120 28.32 -2.67 3.20
C LEU A 120 27.88 -3.28 4.53
N PHE A 121 27.92 -4.61 4.63
CA PHE A 121 27.56 -5.35 5.85
C PHE A 121 28.52 -5.03 7.01
N ALA A 122 29.82 -4.85 6.74
CA ALA A 122 30.78 -4.43 7.75
C ALA A 122 30.50 -3.00 8.22
N ARG A 123 30.26 -2.07 7.28
CA ARG A 123 29.94 -0.66 7.59
C ARG A 123 28.67 -0.52 8.42
N ALA A 124 27.61 -1.25 8.07
CA ALA A 124 26.33 -1.24 8.77
C ALA A 124 26.43 -1.81 10.21
N LYS A 125 27.40 -2.69 10.46
CA LYS A 125 27.68 -3.26 11.80
C LYS A 125 28.68 -2.45 12.62
N ASP A 126 29.00 -1.23 12.19
CA ASP A 126 30.08 -0.41 12.77
C ASP A 126 31.45 -1.12 12.83
N LYS A 127 31.69 -2.06 11.91
CA LYS A 127 32.98 -2.74 11.74
C LYS A 127 33.79 -2.04 10.65
N THR A 128 35.11 -2.07 10.76
CA THR A 128 36.02 -1.49 9.77
C THR A 128 35.90 -2.22 8.42
N PRO A 129 35.35 -1.59 7.36
CA PRO A 129 35.23 -2.20 6.06
C PRO A 129 36.51 -2.02 5.24
N VAL A 130 36.69 -2.85 4.21
CA VAL A 130 37.72 -2.59 3.19
C VAL A 130 37.34 -1.33 2.42
N ARG A 131 38.08 -0.24 2.65
CA ARG A 131 37.75 1.10 2.13
C ARG A 131 37.52 1.13 0.62
N GLN A 132 38.32 0.39 -0.14
CA GLN A 132 38.21 0.33 -1.60
C GLN A 132 36.87 -0.25 -2.05
N TYR A 133 36.39 -1.30 -1.40
CA TYR A 133 35.11 -1.92 -1.73
C TYR A 133 33.94 -1.04 -1.28
N LEU A 134 33.99 -0.43 -0.10
CA LEU A 134 32.95 0.51 0.33
C LEU A 134 32.83 1.70 -0.62
N TYR A 135 33.97 2.27 -1.07
CA TYR A 135 33.96 3.39 -2.01
C TYR A 135 33.36 3.02 -3.37
N ARG A 136 33.65 1.81 -3.88
CA ARG A 136 33.05 1.32 -5.12
C ARG A 136 31.55 1.05 -4.96
N ALA A 137 31.13 0.50 -3.81
CA ALA A 137 29.73 0.28 -3.49
C ALA A 137 28.94 1.60 -3.49
N ARG A 138 29.44 2.64 -2.81
CA ARG A 138 28.78 3.96 -2.73
C ARG A 138 28.50 4.60 -4.09
N LYS A 139 29.36 4.37 -5.08
CA LYS A 139 29.14 4.85 -6.45
C LYS A 139 27.95 4.20 -7.16
N LYS A 140 27.42 3.10 -6.63
CA LYS A 140 26.30 2.34 -7.20
C LYS A 140 25.01 2.48 -6.40
N TYR A 141 24.99 3.33 -5.37
CA TYR A 141 23.78 3.55 -4.56
C TYR A 141 22.64 4.11 -5.40
N GLU A 142 22.93 5.10 -6.26
CA GLU A 142 21.96 5.70 -7.18
C GLU A 142 21.37 4.63 -8.12
N LEU A 143 22.22 3.81 -8.75
CA LEU A 143 21.77 2.69 -9.59
C LEU A 143 20.92 1.66 -8.82
N PHE A 144 21.27 1.37 -7.57
CA PHE A 144 20.50 0.45 -6.73
C PHE A 144 19.12 1.05 -6.38
N GLU A 145 19.08 2.34 -6.09
CA GLU A 145 17.85 3.09 -5.83
C GLU A 145 16.94 3.12 -7.07
N GLU A 146 17.48 3.39 -8.26
CA GLU A 146 16.74 3.39 -9.53
C GLU A 146 16.13 2.02 -9.87
N ILE A 147 16.81 0.91 -9.56
CA ILE A 147 16.35 -0.44 -9.94
C ILE A 147 15.33 -0.99 -8.92
N PHE A 148 15.47 -0.64 -7.64
CA PHE A 148 14.73 -1.30 -6.57
C PHE A 148 13.86 -0.39 -5.73
N ASP A 149 13.80 0.91 -6.05
CA ASP A 149 13.10 1.94 -5.28
C ASP A 149 13.51 1.90 -3.81
N LEU A 150 14.80 1.68 -3.53
CA LEU A 150 15.38 1.56 -2.19
C LEU A 150 16.69 2.33 -2.11
N ARG A 151 16.77 3.31 -1.22
CA ARG A 151 17.96 4.15 -1.05
C ARG A 151 18.89 3.58 0.02
N LEU A 152 20.18 3.48 -0.26
CA LEU A 152 21.19 3.09 0.73
C LEU A 152 21.87 4.33 1.33
N GLU A 153 21.96 4.44 2.65
CA GLU A 153 22.65 5.53 3.38
C GLU A 153 23.63 5.00 4.44
N LEU A 154 24.47 4.04 4.03
CA LEU A 154 25.47 3.37 4.89
C LEU A 154 26.86 4.04 4.90
#